data_AF-A0A364JSV3-F1
#
_entry.id   AF-A0A364JSV3-F1
#
_cell.length_a   1.000
_cell.length_b   1.000
_cell.length_c   1.000
_cell.angle_alpha   90.00
_cell.angle_beta   90.00
_cell.angle_gamma   90.00
#
_symmetry.space_group_name_H-M   'P 1'
#
loop_
_entity.id
_entity.type
_entity.pdbx_description
1 polymer ?
#
loop_
_entity_poly.entity_id
_entity_poly.type
_entity_poly.pdbx_seq_one_letter_code
_entity_poly.pdbx_strand_id
1 'polypeptide(L)'
;MRQTIIGFDSAWADNSPGGICSLTLDKGKIVEFLKPRLVRFSDAALFVQTAKNHSAYVLIALDQPTLVPNSSGIRPVERVAGAIVNRIGGGVQPTNTSKVSMFGRSAPIWSFLDTINARENPVVARNANQGVFLIEVFPALALPSLIPEIWQRKRAAKYNPVARNFSPLDWKLVTAGMADLAKKHGLVEIAETMSALNNIPAPRKGDQDKLDAVISLMIGYIWRYGDPEKSIVIGDEYSGYMVAPASSEIKKHLKAPADRLQVAYNRDFAQDALRPAPEAITDPEPHIIATVLECKETIISSKVTERRQCPECGHRFSGKGWGGIDAYWRAHHQDILRYEDAWPLIRKGLKPSDLKHQK
;
A
#
# COMPACT_ATOMS: atom_id res chain seq x y z
N MET A 1 18.64 -26.26 6.93
CA MET A 1 17.63 -25.59 7.75
C MET A 1 16.62 -24.99 6.78
N ARG A 2 15.34 -25.28 7.00
CA ARG A 2 14.26 -24.83 6.11
C ARG A 2 14.00 -23.33 6.29
N GLN A 3 13.92 -22.64 5.16
CA GLN A 3 13.61 -21.21 5.05
C GLN A 3 12.46 -21.06 4.07
N THR A 4 11.38 -20.38 4.46
CA THR A 4 10.24 -20.11 3.59
C THR A 4 10.16 -18.62 3.28
N ILE A 5 10.08 -18.28 2.00
CA ILE A 5 9.75 -16.93 1.54
C ILE A 5 8.29 -16.96 1.08
N ILE A 6 7.49 -15.99 1.51
CA ILE A 6 6.08 -15.85 1.20
C ILE A 6 5.90 -14.53 0.45
N GLY A 7 5.23 -14.58 -0.70
CA GLY A 7 4.74 -13.39 -1.37
C GLY A 7 3.24 -13.25 -1.14
N PHE A 8 2.80 -12.10 -0.66
CA PHE A 8 1.39 -11.83 -0.38
C PHE A 8 0.98 -10.49 -0.97
N ASP A 9 0.15 -10.53 -2.02
CA ASP A 9 -0.67 -9.38 -2.41
C ASP A 9 -1.98 -9.46 -1.63
N SER A 10 -2.20 -8.51 -0.73
CA SER A 10 -3.34 -8.52 0.18
C SER A 10 -4.64 -8.01 -0.43
N ALA A 11 -4.58 -7.39 -1.62
CA ALA A 11 -5.65 -6.54 -2.17
C ALA A 11 -6.07 -5.37 -1.26
N TRP A 12 -5.29 -5.09 -0.19
CA TRP A 12 -5.36 -3.99 0.77
C TRP A 12 -6.62 -3.89 1.64
N ALA A 13 -7.74 -4.52 1.26
CA ALA A 13 -8.98 -4.56 2.01
C ALA A 13 -9.65 -5.94 1.89
N ASP A 14 -10.53 -6.29 2.83
CA ASP A 14 -11.17 -7.62 2.87
C ASP A 14 -12.49 -7.70 2.05
N ASN A 15 -12.69 -6.76 1.12
CA ASN A 15 -13.83 -6.79 0.19
C ASN A 15 -13.58 -7.73 -1.00
N SER A 16 -12.34 -8.11 -1.26
CA SER A 16 -11.93 -9.05 -2.32
C SER A 16 -10.73 -9.85 -1.83
N PRO A 17 -10.55 -11.11 -2.26
CA PRO A 17 -9.38 -11.88 -1.89
C PRO A 17 -8.13 -11.29 -2.56
N GLY A 18 -7.00 -11.40 -1.88
CA GLY A 18 -5.66 -11.20 -2.45
C GLY A 18 -5.05 -12.50 -2.95
N GLY A 19 -3.79 -12.48 -3.35
CA GLY A 19 -3.03 -13.65 -3.79
C GLY A 19 -1.86 -13.96 -2.84
N ILE A 20 -1.63 -15.24 -2.55
CA ILE A 20 -0.48 -15.70 -1.74
C ILE A 20 0.22 -16.90 -2.39
N CYS A 21 1.54 -16.94 -2.28
CA CYS A 21 2.38 -18.09 -2.68
C CYS A 21 3.61 -18.19 -1.78
N SER A 22 4.34 -19.32 -1.84
CA SER A 22 5.59 -19.45 -1.10
C SER A 22 6.61 -20.34 -1.78
N LEU A 23 7.88 -20.07 -1.49
CA LEU A 23 9.02 -20.89 -1.86
C LEU A 23 9.74 -21.33 -0.59
N THR A 24 9.87 -22.65 -0.39
CA THR A 24 10.63 -23.22 0.72
C THR A 24 11.95 -23.79 0.21
N LEU A 25 13.04 -23.40 0.86
CA LEU A 25 14.38 -23.89 0.60
C LEU A 25 14.90 -24.65 1.81
N ASP A 26 15.57 -25.78 1.60
CA ASP A 26 16.39 -26.44 2.62
C ASP A 26 17.85 -26.50 2.17
N LYS A 27 18.74 -25.94 2.99
CA LYS A 27 20.18 -25.83 2.69
C LYS A 27 20.44 -25.21 1.30
N GLY A 28 19.68 -24.17 0.97
CA GLY A 28 19.78 -23.44 -0.30
C GLY A 28 19.18 -24.14 -1.52
N LYS A 29 18.64 -25.36 -1.37
CA LYS A 29 17.93 -26.07 -2.44
C LYS A 29 16.44 -25.88 -2.28
N ILE A 30 15.74 -25.64 -3.38
CA ILE A 30 14.27 -25.60 -3.40
C ILE A 30 13.75 -26.99 -3.02
N VAL A 31 12.82 -27.04 -2.07
CA VAL A 31 12.15 -28.28 -1.66
C VAL A 31 10.65 -28.23 -1.88
N GLU A 32 10.07 -27.03 -2.00
CA GLU A 32 8.64 -26.85 -2.26
C GLU A 32 8.36 -25.46 -2.83
N PHE A 33 7.48 -25.39 -3.82
CA PHE A 33 6.83 -24.17 -4.26
C PHE A 33 5.31 -24.32 -4.17
N LEU A 34 4.68 -23.58 -3.26
CA LEU A 34 3.23 -23.50 -3.19
C LEU A 34 2.75 -22.42 -4.17
N LYS A 35 2.13 -22.89 -5.27
CA LYS A 35 1.61 -22.06 -6.36
C LYS A 35 0.65 -20.97 -5.85
N PRO A 36 0.56 -19.82 -6.54
CA PRO A 36 -0.27 -18.72 -6.10
C PRO A 36 -1.75 -19.08 -6.09
N ARG A 37 -2.40 -18.79 -4.96
CA ARG A 37 -3.83 -18.99 -4.73
C ARG A 37 -4.46 -17.76 -4.12
N LEU A 38 -5.77 -17.61 -4.31
CA LEU A 38 -6.53 -16.52 -3.71
C LEU A 38 -6.79 -16.80 -2.22
N VAL A 39 -6.68 -15.77 -1.39
CA VAL A 39 -6.87 -15.84 0.07
C VAL A 39 -7.45 -14.56 0.64
N ARG A 40 -8.14 -14.68 1.77
CA ARG A 40 -8.42 -13.56 2.67
C ARG A 40 -7.33 -13.44 3.73
N PHE A 41 -7.36 -12.37 4.52
CA PHE A 41 -6.36 -12.14 5.58
C PHE A 41 -6.28 -13.26 6.61
N SER A 42 -7.42 -13.85 7.02
CA SER A 42 -7.44 -14.98 7.96
C SER A 42 -6.76 -16.22 7.41
N ASP A 43 -7.04 -16.56 6.14
CA ASP A 43 -6.39 -17.68 5.43
C ASP A 43 -4.89 -17.41 5.23
N ALA A 44 -4.51 -16.17 4.94
CA ALA A 44 -3.12 -15.76 4.82
C ALA A 44 -2.39 -15.86 6.15
N ALA A 45 -3.02 -15.48 7.27
CA ALA A 45 -2.45 -15.65 8.60
C ALA A 45 -2.23 -17.14 8.92
N LEU A 46 -3.20 -18.00 8.62
CA LEU A 46 -3.07 -19.46 8.79
C LEU A 46 -1.93 -20.03 7.90
N PHE A 47 -1.80 -19.52 6.67
CA PHE A 47 -0.71 -19.88 5.76
C PHE A 47 0.66 -19.56 6.40
N VAL A 48 0.82 -18.37 6.95
CA VAL A 48 2.07 -17.95 7.62
C VAL A 48 2.33 -18.79 8.87
N GLN A 49 1.31 -19.04 9.70
CA GLN A 49 1.45 -19.88 10.90
C GLN A 49 1.87 -21.31 10.56
N THR A 50 1.35 -21.85 9.46
CA THR A 50 1.79 -23.16 8.94
C THR A 50 3.26 -23.12 8.55
N ALA A 51 3.69 -22.12 7.79
CA ALA A 51 5.09 -21.97 7.40
C ALA A 51 6.02 -21.85 8.62
N LYS A 52 5.61 -21.14 9.67
CA LYS A 52 6.36 -21.01 10.94
C LYS A 52 6.60 -22.34 11.64
N ASN A 53 5.66 -23.28 11.55
CA ASN A 53 5.79 -24.60 12.17
C ASN A 53 6.72 -25.54 11.38
N HIS A 54 6.99 -25.24 10.10
CA HIS A 54 7.77 -26.11 9.21
C HIS A 54 9.14 -25.53 8.79
N SER A 55 9.40 -24.27 9.10
CA SER A 55 10.61 -23.55 8.72
C SER A 55 11.18 -22.77 9.89
N ALA A 56 12.50 -22.83 10.05
CA ALA A 56 13.18 -22.07 11.10
C ALA A 56 13.20 -20.57 10.78
N TYR A 57 13.17 -20.23 9.50
CA TYR A 57 13.12 -18.85 9.01
C TYR A 57 11.92 -18.68 8.08
N VAL A 58 11.15 -17.61 8.29
CA VAL A 58 10.05 -17.21 7.40
C VAL A 58 10.18 -15.72 7.07
N LEU A 59 10.15 -15.37 5.78
CA LEU A 59 10.07 -13.98 5.31
C LEU A 59 8.77 -13.75 4.55
N ILE A 60 7.97 -12.80 5.01
CA ILE A 60 6.77 -12.33 4.33
C ILE A 60 7.12 -11.06 3.56
N ALA A 61 7.05 -11.12 2.23
CA ALA A 61 7.05 -9.95 1.35
C ALA A 61 5.60 -9.56 1.05
N LEU A 62 5.14 -8.50 1.69
CA LEU A 62 3.74 -8.07 1.67
C LEU A 62 3.56 -6.82 0.79
N ASP A 63 2.72 -6.92 -0.25
CA ASP A 63 2.23 -5.76 -1.00
C ASP A 63 1.06 -5.11 -0.25
N GLN A 64 1.41 -4.47 0.87
CA GLN A 64 0.55 -3.56 1.60
C GLN A 64 1.38 -2.76 2.60
N PRO A 65 1.07 -1.47 2.78
CA PRO A 65 1.60 -0.66 3.87
C PRO A 65 1.35 -1.25 5.26
N THR A 66 2.40 -1.38 6.08
CA THR A 66 2.30 -1.87 7.47
C THR A 66 2.52 -0.79 8.53
N LEU A 67 3.16 0.31 8.13
CA LEU A 67 3.32 1.53 8.93
C LEU A 67 2.62 2.71 8.26
N VAL A 68 1.54 3.18 8.89
CA VAL A 68 0.67 4.23 8.33
C VAL A 68 0.40 5.30 9.40
N PRO A 69 1.39 6.16 9.72
CA PRO A 69 1.23 7.18 10.76
C PRO A 69 0.36 8.37 10.33
N ASN A 70 0.18 8.55 9.02
CA ASN A 70 -0.57 9.68 8.47
C ASN A 70 -2.07 9.50 8.66
N SER A 71 -2.75 10.51 9.23
CA SER A 71 -4.22 10.56 9.24
C SER A 71 -4.82 10.92 7.88
N SER A 72 -4.09 11.69 7.08
CA SER A 72 -4.48 12.08 5.71
C SER A 72 -3.25 12.28 4.82
N GLY A 73 -3.48 12.48 3.52
CA GLY A 73 -2.39 12.73 2.57
C GLY A 73 -1.66 11.45 2.14
N ILE A 74 -0.35 11.54 1.97
CA ILE A 74 0.53 10.51 1.40
C ILE A 74 1.80 10.41 2.25
N ARG A 75 2.30 9.18 2.49
CA ARG A 75 3.52 8.97 3.28
C ARG A 75 4.74 9.53 2.53
N PRO A 76 5.80 9.96 3.24
CA PRO A 76 7.02 10.43 2.59
C PRO A 76 7.64 9.40 1.65
N VAL A 77 7.67 8.12 2.07
CA VAL A 77 8.20 7.01 1.26
C VAL A 77 7.46 6.84 -0.08
N GLU A 78 6.14 7.04 -0.10
CA GLU A 78 5.32 6.97 -1.31
C GLU A 78 5.61 8.11 -2.29
N ARG A 79 5.96 9.30 -1.78
CA ARG A 79 6.40 10.42 -2.63
C ARG A 79 7.73 10.12 -3.31
N VAL A 80 8.65 9.46 -2.61
CA VAL A 80 9.93 9.01 -3.16
C VAL A 80 9.70 7.94 -4.23
N ALA A 81 8.92 6.90 -3.92
CA ALA A 81 8.54 5.87 -4.89
C ALA A 81 7.84 6.47 -6.12
N GLY A 82 6.98 7.47 -5.91
CA GLY A 82 6.29 8.22 -6.95
C GLY A 82 7.23 8.90 -7.96
N ALA A 83 8.47 9.24 -7.60
CA ALA A 83 9.43 9.81 -8.53
C ALA A 83 9.80 8.87 -9.69
N ILE A 84 9.76 7.55 -9.45
CA ILE A 84 9.96 6.51 -10.46
C ILE A 84 8.63 6.18 -11.12
N VAL A 85 7.63 5.83 -10.31
CA VAL A 85 6.34 5.33 -10.81
C VAL A 85 5.64 6.35 -11.70
N ASN A 86 5.65 7.64 -11.33
CA ASN A 86 5.04 8.70 -12.16
C ASN A 86 5.83 8.96 -13.44
N ARG A 87 7.16 8.80 -13.43
CA ARG A 87 8.01 9.01 -14.62
C ARG A 87 7.72 8.02 -15.74
N ILE A 88 7.25 6.83 -15.38
CA ILE A 88 6.76 5.83 -16.33
C ILE A 88 5.23 5.93 -16.51
N GLY A 89 4.55 6.96 -16.02
CA GLY A 89 3.10 7.12 -16.18
C GLY A 89 2.27 6.12 -15.37
N GLY A 90 2.83 5.59 -14.28
CA GLY A 90 2.10 4.91 -13.21
C GLY A 90 1.53 5.90 -12.19
N GLY A 91 0.90 5.37 -11.14
CA GLY A 91 0.45 6.17 -10.00
C GLY A 91 0.71 5.42 -8.70
N VAL A 92 0.90 6.18 -7.62
CA VAL A 92 1.06 5.66 -6.26
C VAL A 92 -0.20 5.97 -5.47
N GLN A 93 -0.82 4.94 -4.91
CA GLN A 93 -1.99 5.07 -4.04
C GLN A 93 -1.55 5.70 -2.72
N PRO A 94 -2.09 6.86 -2.30
CA PRO A 94 -1.76 7.43 -1.00
C PRO A 94 -2.22 6.53 0.14
N THR A 95 -1.42 6.39 1.18
CA THR A 95 -1.78 5.57 2.34
C THR A 95 -1.90 6.44 3.58
N ASN A 96 -3.07 6.39 4.22
CA ASN A 96 -3.38 7.13 5.44
C ASN A 96 -4.61 6.51 6.12
N THR A 97 -4.78 6.76 7.42
CA THR A 97 -5.82 6.12 8.23
C THR A 97 -7.24 6.59 7.91
N SER A 98 -7.43 7.72 7.21
CA SER A 98 -8.76 8.11 6.69
C SER A 98 -9.32 7.14 5.63
N LYS A 99 -8.48 6.27 5.06
CA LYS A 99 -8.90 5.15 4.21
C LYS A 99 -9.34 3.97 5.09
N VAL A 100 -10.48 4.12 5.73
CA VAL A 100 -10.95 3.25 6.83
C VAL A 100 -10.90 1.76 6.51
N SER A 101 -11.31 1.34 5.31
CA SER A 101 -11.32 -0.08 4.94
C SER A 101 -9.94 -0.72 4.75
N MET A 102 -8.90 0.08 4.54
CA MET A 102 -7.53 -0.38 4.28
C MET A 102 -6.60 -0.14 5.47
N PHE A 103 -6.77 0.99 6.16
CA PHE A 103 -5.84 1.47 7.19
C PHE A 103 -6.54 2.12 8.40
N GLY A 104 -7.87 2.02 8.51
CA GLY A 104 -8.59 2.39 9.73
C GLY A 104 -8.32 1.39 10.86
N ARG A 105 -8.75 1.70 12.08
CA ARG A 105 -8.45 0.88 13.28
C ARG A 105 -8.89 -0.59 13.15
N SER A 106 -9.98 -0.85 12.43
CA SER A 106 -10.51 -2.20 12.21
C SER A 106 -10.10 -2.80 10.86
N ALA A 107 -9.13 -2.20 10.16
CA ALA A 107 -8.65 -2.74 8.90
C ALA A 107 -8.02 -4.13 9.11
N PRO A 108 -8.25 -5.07 8.18
CA PRO A 108 -7.89 -6.48 8.35
C PRO A 108 -6.37 -6.70 8.45
N ILE A 109 -5.58 -5.78 7.90
CA ILE A 109 -4.12 -5.84 7.96
C ILE A 109 -3.61 -5.83 9.40
N TRP A 110 -4.24 -5.11 10.33
CA TRP A 110 -3.76 -5.03 11.71
C TRP A 110 -3.91 -6.37 12.44
N SER A 111 -5.08 -7.01 12.31
CA SER A 111 -5.30 -8.35 12.87
C SER A 111 -4.36 -9.38 12.25
N PHE A 112 -4.08 -9.28 10.95
CA PHE A 112 -3.10 -10.13 10.29
C PHE A 112 -1.69 -9.96 10.87
N LEU A 113 -1.21 -8.71 10.99
CA LEU A 113 0.12 -8.41 11.54
C LEU A 113 0.26 -8.89 13.00
N ASP A 114 -0.78 -8.70 13.81
CA ASP A 114 -0.81 -9.17 15.21
C ASP A 114 -0.78 -10.70 15.28
N THR A 115 -1.51 -11.38 14.38
CA THR A 115 -1.60 -12.85 14.35
C THR A 115 -0.26 -13.48 13.95
N ILE A 116 0.40 -12.94 12.92
CA ILE A 116 1.68 -13.51 12.45
C ILE A 116 2.82 -13.17 13.42
N ASN A 117 2.71 -12.03 14.12
CA ASN A 117 3.69 -11.49 15.05
C ASN A 117 5.12 -11.53 14.48
N ALA A 118 5.26 -11.03 13.25
CA ALA A 118 6.52 -11.00 12.53
C ALA A 118 7.34 -9.76 12.92
N ARG A 119 8.66 -9.90 12.91
CA ARG A 119 9.59 -8.79 13.09
C ARG A 119 9.72 -7.98 11.81
N GLU A 120 9.51 -6.69 11.90
CA GLU A 120 9.57 -5.77 10.75
C GLU A 120 10.89 -4.98 10.79
N ASN A 121 11.96 -5.62 10.34
CA ASN A 121 13.26 -4.98 10.20
C ASN A 121 13.97 -5.57 8.97
N PRO A 122 14.05 -4.85 7.83
CA PRO A 122 14.61 -5.39 6.60
C PRO A 122 16.05 -5.90 6.75
N VAL A 123 16.89 -5.21 7.53
CA VAL A 123 18.31 -5.55 7.72
C VAL A 123 18.45 -6.82 8.53
N VAL A 124 17.68 -6.95 9.62
CA VAL A 124 17.66 -8.18 10.42
C VAL A 124 17.10 -9.33 9.59
N ALA A 125 15.99 -9.11 8.88
CA ALA A 125 15.39 -10.10 8.00
C ALA A 125 16.38 -10.64 6.97
N ARG A 126 17.20 -9.76 6.38
CA ARG A 126 18.22 -10.18 5.39
C ARG A 126 19.27 -11.13 5.97
N ASN A 127 19.69 -10.94 7.23
CA ASN A 127 20.87 -11.61 7.79
C ASN A 127 20.55 -12.72 8.81
N ALA A 128 19.35 -12.74 9.41
CA ALA A 128 19.01 -13.69 10.45
C ALA A 128 18.95 -15.14 9.93
N ASN A 129 19.37 -16.10 10.74
CA ASN A 129 19.31 -17.53 10.39
C ASN A 129 17.94 -18.17 10.71
N GLN A 130 17.19 -17.57 11.64
CA GLN A 130 15.90 -18.05 12.11
C GLN A 130 15.00 -16.88 12.54
N GLY A 131 13.70 -17.12 12.65
CA GLY A 131 12.69 -16.16 13.03
C GLY A 131 11.67 -15.89 11.94
N VAL A 132 10.71 -15.03 12.26
CA VAL A 132 9.62 -14.64 11.36
C VAL A 132 9.76 -13.16 11.08
N PHE A 133 9.87 -12.80 9.82
CA PHE A 133 10.15 -11.45 9.38
C PHE A 133 9.15 -11.00 8.34
N LEU A 134 8.85 -9.71 8.34
CA LEU A 134 8.03 -9.10 7.31
C LEU A 134 8.75 -7.89 6.72
N ILE A 135 8.60 -7.71 5.40
CA ILE A 135 8.99 -6.51 4.68
C ILE A 135 7.79 -5.99 3.87
N GLU A 136 7.53 -4.69 3.97
CA GLU A 136 6.65 -3.98 3.05
C GLU A 136 7.32 -3.92 1.67
N VAL A 137 6.65 -4.41 0.63
CA VAL A 137 7.13 -4.37 -0.76
C VAL A 137 6.17 -3.58 -1.63
N PHE A 138 6.69 -3.03 -2.74
CA PHE A 138 5.87 -2.31 -3.70
C PHE A 138 6.18 -2.77 -5.14
N PRO A 139 5.41 -3.72 -5.70
CA PRO A 139 5.63 -4.29 -7.03
C PRO A 139 5.80 -3.24 -8.13
N ALA A 140 5.00 -2.16 -8.14
CA ALA A 140 5.11 -1.12 -9.15
C ALA A 140 6.45 -0.36 -9.12
N LEU A 141 7.10 -0.25 -7.96
CA LEU A 141 8.45 0.31 -7.82
C LEU A 141 9.54 -0.67 -8.24
N ALA A 142 9.33 -1.96 -7.96
CA ALA A 142 10.29 -3.03 -8.27
C ALA A 142 10.34 -3.38 -9.77
N LEU A 143 9.18 -3.41 -10.44
CA LEU A 143 9.03 -3.88 -11.82
C LEU A 143 10.00 -3.25 -12.83
N PRO A 144 10.27 -1.92 -12.83
CA PRO A 144 11.23 -1.31 -13.74
C PRO A 144 12.68 -1.81 -13.58
N SER A 145 13.04 -2.37 -12.42
CA SER A 145 14.34 -3.00 -12.20
C SER A 145 14.35 -4.49 -12.50
N LEU A 146 13.23 -5.17 -12.25
CA LEU A 146 13.07 -6.60 -12.51
C LEU A 146 12.90 -6.90 -14.00
N ILE A 147 12.24 -6.00 -14.72
CA ILE A 147 11.93 -6.08 -16.15
C ILE A 147 12.38 -4.76 -16.79
N PRO A 148 13.66 -4.62 -17.16
CA PRO A 148 14.26 -3.36 -17.62
C PRO A 148 13.54 -2.70 -18.79
N GLU A 149 12.85 -3.49 -19.63
CA GLU A 149 12.05 -3.01 -20.75
C GLU A 149 10.97 -2.02 -20.30
N ILE A 150 10.39 -2.20 -19.09
CA ILE A 150 9.38 -1.28 -18.52
C ILE A 150 9.98 0.11 -18.29
N TRP A 151 11.23 0.16 -17.82
CA TRP A 151 11.95 1.42 -17.64
C TRP A 151 12.36 2.04 -18.97
N GLN A 152 12.98 1.25 -19.85
CA GLN A 152 13.54 1.72 -21.13
C GLN A 152 12.49 2.37 -22.03
N ARG A 153 11.29 1.77 -22.09
CA ARG A 153 10.17 2.29 -22.87
C ARG A 153 9.46 3.49 -22.21
N LYS A 154 9.89 3.90 -21.01
CA LYS A 154 9.34 5.01 -20.20
C LYS A 154 7.83 4.89 -19.96
N ARG A 155 7.34 3.66 -19.78
CA ARG A 155 5.91 3.38 -19.65
C ARG A 155 5.65 2.19 -18.72
N ALA A 156 4.86 2.43 -17.68
CA ALA A 156 4.39 1.44 -16.72
C ALA A 156 3.62 0.35 -17.46
N ALA A 157 3.78 -0.90 -17.00
CA ALA A 157 2.96 -1.99 -17.47
C ALA A 157 1.51 -1.80 -16.98
N LYS A 158 0.55 -1.76 -17.91
CA LYS A 158 -0.89 -1.71 -17.65
C LYS A 158 -1.45 -3.13 -17.68
N TYR A 159 -0.99 -3.96 -16.75
CA TYR A 159 -1.32 -5.39 -16.69
C TYR A 159 -2.52 -5.71 -15.78
N ASN A 160 -3.15 -4.71 -15.16
CA ASN A 160 -4.37 -4.92 -14.37
C ASN A 160 -5.59 -5.10 -15.31
N PRO A 161 -6.23 -6.29 -15.37
CA PRO A 161 -7.30 -6.59 -16.31
C PRO A 161 -8.63 -5.87 -16.03
N VAL A 162 -8.82 -5.30 -14.84
CA VAL A 162 -10.02 -4.48 -14.55
C VAL A 162 -9.82 -2.99 -14.84
N ALA A 163 -8.60 -2.57 -15.19
CA ALA A 163 -8.32 -1.19 -15.54
C ALA A 163 -8.78 -0.88 -16.97
N ARG A 164 -9.36 0.31 -17.18
CA ARG A 164 -9.80 0.77 -18.52
C ARG A 164 -8.69 0.76 -19.58
N ASN A 165 -7.44 0.92 -19.15
CA ASN A 165 -6.26 0.95 -20.00
C ASN A 165 -5.44 -0.35 -19.94
N PHE A 166 -6.06 -1.47 -19.55
CA PHE A 166 -5.45 -2.78 -19.61
C PHE A 166 -4.84 -3.05 -21.00
N SER A 167 -3.64 -3.63 -21.00
CA SER A 167 -2.94 -4.03 -22.23
C SER A 167 -2.54 -5.50 -22.14
N PRO A 168 -3.08 -6.38 -23.01
CA PRO A 168 -2.63 -7.77 -23.11
C PRO A 168 -1.13 -7.90 -23.40
N LEU A 169 -0.54 -6.93 -24.12
CA LEU A 169 0.90 -6.89 -24.35
C LEU A 169 1.68 -6.60 -23.07
N ASP A 170 1.17 -5.75 -22.19
CA ASP A 170 1.80 -5.51 -20.89
C ASP A 170 1.62 -6.68 -19.93
N TRP A 171 0.47 -7.37 -19.97
CA TRP A 171 0.29 -8.64 -19.26
C TRP A 171 1.36 -9.66 -19.66
N LYS A 172 1.54 -9.86 -20.98
CA LYS A 172 2.58 -10.75 -21.50
C LYS A 172 3.99 -10.28 -21.16
N LEU A 173 4.27 -8.98 -21.23
CA LEU A 173 5.56 -8.42 -20.84
C LEU A 173 5.90 -8.75 -19.39
N VAL A 174 4.95 -8.54 -18.47
CA VAL A 174 5.19 -8.79 -17.04
C VAL A 174 5.33 -10.29 -16.77
N THR A 175 4.41 -11.11 -17.28
CA THR A 175 4.46 -12.57 -17.05
C THR A 175 5.68 -13.22 -17.69
N ALA A 176 6.04 -12.89 -18.93
CA ALA A 176 7.24 -13.40 -19.58
C ALA A 176 8.53 -12.89 -18.90
N GLY A 177 8.61 -11.60 -18.55
CA GLY A 177 9.77 -11.05 -17.85
C GLY A 177 9.98 -11.70 -16.47
N MET A 178 8.89 -11.97 -15.74
CA MET A 178 8.96 -12.72 -14.48
C MET A 178 9.34 -14.18 -14.68
N ALA A 179 8.88 -14.83 -15.77
CA ALA A 179 9.29 -16.19 -16.12
C ALA A 179 10.80 -16.26 -16.40
N ASP A 180 11.34 -15.32 -17.16
CA ASP A 180 12.77 -15.29 -17.50
C ASP A 180 13.65 -14.94 -16.30
N LEU A 181 13.18 -14.02 -15.44
CA LEU A 181 13.82 -13.74 -14.15
C LEU A 181 13.87 -15.01 -13.28
N ALA A 182 12.76 -15.75 -13.17
CA ALA A 182 12.71 -16.99 -12.41
C ALA A 182 13.68 -18.05 -12.99
N LYS A 183 13.74 -18.22 -14.32
CA LYS A 183 14.72 -19.12 -14.97
C LYS A 183 16.16 -18.73 -14.66
N LYS A 184 16.48 -17.43 -14.70
CA LYS A 184 17.83 -16.92 -14.38
C LYS A 184 18.26 -17.26 -12.96
N HIS A 185 17.31 -17.39 -12.03
CA HIS A 185 17.55 -17.82 -10.65
C HIS A 185 17.39 -19.34 -10.44
N GLY A 186 17.17 -20.13 -11.48
CA GLY A 186 16.95 -21.57 -11.38
C GLY A 186 15.60 -21.96 -10.76
N LEU A 187 14.64 -21.04 -10.69
CA LEU A 187 13.33 -21.24 -10.07
C LEU A 187 12.33 -21.77 -11.11
N VAL A 188 12.54 -23.02 -11.56
CA VAL A 188 11.82 -23.63 -12.69
C VAL A 188 10.30 -23.62 -12.51
N GLU A 189 9.79 -24.05 -11.35
CA GLU A 189 8.34 -24.12 -11.11
C GLU A 189 7.65 -22.73 -11.11
N ILE A 190 8.39 -21.69 -10.69
CA ILE A 190 7.91 -20.30 -10.77
C ILE A 190 7.86 -19.87 -12.23
N ALA A 191 8.88 -20.18 -13.03
CA ALA A 191 8.90 -19.86 -14.44
C ALA A 191 7.76 -20.54 -15.22
N GLU A 192 7.45 -21.80 -14.90
CA GLU A 192 6.32 -22.54 -15.47
C GLU A 192 4.98 -21.91 -15.07
N THR A 193 4.85 -21.50 -13.81
CA THR A 193 3.65 -20.80 -13.30
C THR A 193 3.43 -19.47 -14.02
N MET A 194 4.50 -18.69 -14.23
CA MET A 194 4.42 -17.44 -15.01
C MET A 194 4.10 -17.69 -16.47
N SER A 195 4.64 -18.76 -17.07
CA SER A 195 4.29 -19.17 -18.44
C SER A 195 2.82 -19.59 -18.57
N ALA A 196 2.27 -20.25 -17.55
CA ALA A 196 0.85 -20.58 -17.50
C ALA A 196 -0.03 -19.32 -17.42
N LEU A 197 0.32 -18.33 -16.57
CA LEU A 197 -0.39 -17.05 -16.51
C LEU A 197 -0.29 -16.26 -17.83
N ASN A 198 0.87 -16.29 -18.49
CA ASN A 198 1.08 -15.66 -19.79
C ASN A 198 0.13 -16.20 -20.88
N ASN A 199 -0.25 -17.47 -20.78
CA ASN A 199 -1.10 -18.16 -21.76
C ASN A 199 -2.61 -17.96 -21.51
N ILE A 200 -3.01 -17.25 -20.45
CA ILE A 200 -4.42 -16.92 -20.21
C ILE A 200 -4.89 -15.89 -21.26
N PRO A 201 -5.87 -16.21 -22.12
CA PRO A 201 -6.30 -15.29 -23.19
C PRO A 201 -6.99 -14.03 -22.68
N ALA A 202 -7.74 -14.15 -21.58
CA ALA A 202 -8.52 -13.09 -20.97
C ALA A 202 -8.35 -13.12 -19.43
N PRO A 203 -7.23 -12.60 -18.91
CA PRO A 203 -6.95 -12.62 -17.48
C PRO A 203 -7.98 -11.80 -16.70
N ARG A 204 -8.26 -12.21 -15.46
CA ARG A 204 -9.21 -11.56 -14.54
C ARG A 204 -8.46 -11.02 -13.33
N LYS A 205 -9.16 -10.26 -12.47
CA LYS A 205 -8.56 -9.67 -11.26
C LYS A 205 -7.82 -10.72 -10.41
N GLY A 206 -8.44 -11.87 -10.16
CA GLY A 206 -7.80 -12.96 -9.43
C GLY A 206 -6.55 -13.55 -10.08
N ASP A 207 -6.36 -13.40 -11.40
CA ASP A 207 -5.10 -13.80 -12.06
C ASP A 207 -4.01 -12.74 -11.82
N GLN A 208 -4.39 -11.46 -11.80
CA GLN A 208 -3.49 -10.37 -11.41
C GLN A 208 -3.06 -10.51 -9.95
N ASP A 209 -3.98 -10.80 -9.02
CA ASP A 209 -3.64 -10.99 -7.59
C ASP A 209 -2.64 -12.14 -7.40
N LYS A 210 -2.78 -13.23 -8.16
CA LYS A 210 -1.82 -14.34 -8.19
C LYS A 210 -0.47 -13.94 -8.77
N LEU A 211 -0.46 -13.12 -9.84
CA LEU A 211 0.76 -12.59 -10.44
C LEU A 211 1.50 -11.69 -9.44
N ASP A 212 0.80 -10.77 -8.78
CA ASP A 212 1.37 -9.82 -7.82
C ASP A 212 1.88 -10.51 -6.55
N ALA A 213 1.23 -11.62 -6.13
CA ALA A 213 1.77 -12.50 -5.11
C ALA A 213 3.14 -13.08 -5.49
N VAL A 214 3.29 -13.53 -6.75
CA VAL A 214 4.58 -14.07 -7.23
C VAL A 214 5.62 -12.96 -7.40
N ILE A 215 5.23 -11.78 -7.86
CA ILE A 215 6.15 -10.62 -7.91
C ILE A 215 6.64 -10.29 -6.50
N SER A 216 5.75 -10.25 -5.51
CA SER A 216 6.08 -10.03 -4.10
C SER A 216 7.02 -11.12 -3.57
N LEU A 217 6.75 -12.40 -3.88
CA LEU A 217 7.63 -13.51 -3.53
C LEU A 217 9.04 -13.31 -4.12
N MET A 218 9.13 -12.91 -5.39
CA MET A 218 10.39 -12.68 -6.08
C MET A 218 11.15 -11.48 -5.51
N ILE A 219 10.46 -10.42 -5.08
CA ILE A 219 11.07 -9.33 -4.32
C ILE A 219 11.66 -9.85 -3.01
N GLY A 220 10.92 -10.63 -2.23
CA GLY A 220 11.41 -11.24 -0.99
C GLY A 220 12.59 -12.18 -1.22
N TYR A 221 12.55 -12.99 -2.28
CA TYR A 221 13.64 -13.88 -2.67
C TYR A 221 14.91 -13.11 -3.03
N ILE A 222 14.80 -12.07 -3.86
CA ILE A 222 15.93 -11.21 -4.24
C ILE A 222 16.44 -10.43 -3.04
N TRP A 223 15.55 -9.96 -2.15
CA TRP A 223 15.97 -9.32 -0.90
C TRP A 223 16.83 -10.25 -0.05
N ARG A 224 16.43 -11.52 0.10
CA ARG A 224 17.10 -12.49 0.96
C ARG A 224 18.38 -13.07 0.37
N TYR A 225 18.37 -13.42 -0.92
CA TYR A 225 19.44 -14.22 -1.55
C TYR A 225 20.16 -13.47 -2.68
N GLY A 226 19.66 -12.32 -3.09
CA GLY A 226 20.29 -11.49 -4.11
C GLY A 226 21.42 -10.62 -3.57
N ASP A 227 22.10 -9.96 -4.49
CA ASP A 227 23.10 -8.94 -4.20
C ASP A 227 22.47 -7.75 -3.44
N PRO A 228 22.93 -7.44 -2.21
CA PRO A 228 22.42 -6.32 -1.43
C PRO A 228 22.43 -4.98 -2.18
N GLU A 229 23.43 -4.76 -3.05
CA GLU A 229 23.57 -3.52 -3.81
C GLU A 229 22.51 -3.34 -4.89
N LYS A 230 21.83 -4.42 -5.27
CA LYS A 230 20.71 -4.43 -6.23
C LYS A 230 19.35 -4.32 -5.55
N SER A 231 19.34 -3.97 -4.27
CA SER A 231 18.13 -3.70 -3.50
C SER A 231 18.19 -2.31 -2.88
N ILE A 232 17.03 -1.82 -2.47
CA ILE A 232 16.88 -0.60 -1.69
C ILE A 232 15.91 -0.80 -0.53
N VAL A 233 16.12 0.01 0.49
CA VAL A 233 15.12 0.37 1.48
C VAL A 233 14.95 1.89 1.41
N ILE A 234 13.73 2.36 1.21
CA ILE A 234 13.39 3.77 1.33
C ILE A 234 12.44 3.94 2.51
N GLY A 235 12.58 5.03 3.26
CA GLY A 235 11.85 5.25 4.51
C GLY A 235 12.50 4.59 5.73
N ASP A 236 11.76 4.56 6.83
CA ASP A 236 12.26 4.15 8.15
C ASP A 236 11.18 3.47 9.00
N GLU A 237 11.59 2.99 10.17
CA GLU A 237 10.80 2.29 11.18
C GLU A 237 9.73 3.15 11.88
N TYR A 238 9.60 4.44 11.55
CA TYR A 238 8.64 5.36 12.17
C TYR A 238 7.64 5.93 11.15
N SER A 239 8.13 6.42 10.02
CA SER A 239 7.35 7.09 8.98
C SER A 239 6.79 6.14 7.91
N GLY A 240 7.25 4.88 7.95
CA GLY A 240 6.96 3.83 6.98
C GLY A 240 8.08 3.66 5.97
N TYR A 241 8.16 2.46 5.39
CA TYR A 241 9.27 2.06 4.52
C TYR A 241 8.80 1.18 3.37
N MET A 242 9.63 1.02 2.35
CA MET A 242 9.42 0.05 1.28
C MET A 242 10.74 -0.61 0.91
N VAL A 243 10.69 -1.91 0.69
CA VAL A 243 11.79 -2.72 0.15
C VAL A 243 11.52 -3.03 -1.32
N ALA A 244 12.53 -2.81 -2.17
CA ALA A 244 12.44 -3.16 -3.59
C ALA A 244 13.80 -3.54 -4.17
N PRO A 245 13.85 -4.46 -5.16
CA PRO A 245 14.96 -4.55 -6.08
C PRO A 245 15.08 -3.24 -6.86
N ALA A 246 16.30 -2.71 -6.94
CA ALA A 246 16.57 -1.46 -7.63
C ALA A 246 17.88 -1.54 -8.40
N SER A 247 17.80 -1.35 -9.72
CA SER A 247 19.00 -1.20 -10.54
C SER A 247 19.75 0.08 -10.16
N SER A 248 21.04 0.18 -10.54
CA SER A 248 21.84 1.38 -10.29
C SER A 248 21.21 2.65 -10.89
N GLU A 249 20.47 2.52 -12.00
CA GLU A 249 19.75 3.62 -12.62
C GLU A 249 18.53 4.06 -11.78
N ILE A 250 17.72 3.10 -11.33
CA ILE A 250 16.57 3.39 -10.45
C ILE A 250 17.04 3.97 -9.11
N LYS A 251 18.13 3.45 -8.53
CA LYS A 251 18.76 3.99 -7.31
C LYS A 251 19.09 5.47 -7.44
N LYS A 252 19.73 5.88 -8.55
CA LYS A 252 20.07 7.29 -8.84
C LYS A 252 18.84 8.19 -8.88
N HIS A 253 17.76 7.72 -9.50
CA HIS A 253 16.53 8.50 -9.63
C HIS A 253 15.72 8.61 -8.32
N LEU A 254 15.95 7.71 -7.36
CA LEU A 254 15.31 7.76 -6.04
C LEU A 254 16.09 8.60 -5.02
N LYS A 255 17.42 8.68 -5.13
CA LYS A 255 18.28 9.35 -4.15
C LYS A 255 17.96 10.85 -4.02
N ALA A 256 17.89 11.58 -5.14
CA ALA A 256 17.61 13.02 -5.09
C ALA A 256 16.23 13.38 -4.51
N PRO A 257 15.12 12.69 -4.88
CA PRO A 257 13.85 12.85 -4.19
C PRO A 257 13.90 12.51 -2.70
N ALA A 258 14.60 11.44 -2.30
CA ALA A 258 14.75 11.05 -0.91
C ALA A 258 15.47 12.15 -0.10
N ASP A 259 16.59 12.66 -0.61
CA ASP A 259 17.34 13.74 0.04
C ASP A 259 16.50 15.01 0.19
N ARG A 260 15.82 15.43 -0.87
CA ARG A 260 14.97 16.63 -0.87
C ARG A 260 13.80 16.51 0.11
N LEU A 261 13.24 15.32 0.27
CA LEU A 261 12.12 15.04 1.15
C LEU A 261 12.56 14.56 2.54
N GLN A 262 13.87 14.49 2.80
CA GLN A 262 14.47 13.98 4.04
C GLN A 262 13.95 12.57 4.41
N VAL A 263 13.76 11.73 3.41
CA VAL A 263 13.36 10.33 3.59
C VAL A 263 14.61 9.47 3.66
N ALA A 264 14.68 8.60 4.67
CA ALA A 264 15.79 7.68 4.81
C ALA A 264 15.99 6.81 3.55
N TYR A 265 17.25 6.56 3.21
CA TYR A 265 17.63 5.85 1.98
C TYR A 265 18.76 4.87 2.31
N ASN A 266 18.48 3.57 2.20
CA ASN A 266 19.38 2.48 2.60
C ASN A 266 19.98 2.67 4.00
N ARG A 267 19.15 3.16 4.93
CA ARG A 267 19.52 3.33 6.33
C ARG A 267 19.17 2.06 7.10
N ASP A 268 20.06 1.65 8.00
CA ASP A 268 19.74 0.61 8.97
C ASP A 268 18.65 1.07 9.94
N PHE A 269 17.81 0.13 10.33
CA PHE A 269 16.74 0.38 11.29
C PHE A 269 17.31 0.25 12.71
N ALA A 270 17.09 1.27 13.55
CA ALA A 270 17.57 1.24 14.93
C ALA A 270 16.82 0.18 15.78
N GLN A 271 15.60 -0.15 15.37
CA GLN A 271 14.68 -1.09 16.01
C GLN A 271 13.69 -1.64 14.98
N ASP A 272 12.90 -2.64 15.37
CA ASP A 272 11.80 -3.11 14.51
C ASP A 272 10.77 -1.98 14.30
N ALA A 273 10.09 -2.00 13.15
CA ALA A 273 9.05 -1.05 12.76
C ALA A 273 8.04 -0.81 13.89
N LEU A 274 7.91 0.44 14.34
CA LEU A 274 6.98 0.79 15.40
C LEU A 274 5.61 1.11 14.82
N ARG A 275 4.70 0.15 14.94
CA ARG A 275 3.28 0.41 14.75
C ARG A 275 2.80 1.32 15.89
N PRO A 276 2.20 2.50 15.60
CA PRO A 276 1.62 3.33 16.65
C PRO A 276 0.65 2.49 17.49
N ALA A 277 0.78 2.53 18.82
CA ALA A 277 -0.15 1.84 19.70
C ALA A 277 -1.59 2.31 19.38
N PRO A 278 -2.61 1.43 19.47
CA PRO A 278 -4.01 1.78 19.23
C PRO A 278 -4.58 2.93 20.10
N GLU A 279 -3.79 3.48 21.02
CA GLU A 279 -4.21 4.43 22.06
C GLU A 279 -3.91 5.92 21.74
N ALA A 280 -3.39 6.25 20.55
CA ALA A 280 -3.21 7.65 20.12
C ALA A 280 -4.13 8.08 18.96
N ILE A 281 -5.16 7.28 18.65
CA ILE A 281 -6.23 7.65 17.71
C ILE A 281 -7.54 7.64 18.52
N THR A 282 -7.85 8.78 19.14
CA THR A 282 -9.16 9.02 19.74
C THR A 282 -10.19 9.21 18.63
N ASP A 283 -10.92 8.15 18.30
CA ASP A 283 -12.26 8.34 17.73
C ASP A 283 -13.20 8.78 18.87
N PRO A 284 -14.12 9.73 18.65
CA PRO A 284 -15.14 10.08 19.63
C PRO A 284 -16.04 8.86 19.90
N GLU A 285 -16.31 8.60 21.18
CA GLU A 285 -17.08 7.42 21.62
C GLU A 285 -18.51 7.34 21.01
N PRO A 286 -19.05 6.13 20.81
CA PRO A 286 -20.34 5.87 20.18
C PRO A 286 -21.54 5.96 21.14
N HIS A 287 -21.55 6.92 22.08
CA HIS A 287 -22.66 7.10 23.01
C HIS A 287 -23.22 8.53 22.93
N ILE A 288 -24.26 8.68 22.10
CA ILE A 288 -25.57 9.29 22.38
C ILE A 288 -26.39 9.12 21.10
N ILE A 289 -26.95 7.94 20.90
CA ILE A 289 -28.18 7.75 20.12
C ILE A 289 -29.14 7.04 21.07
N ALA A 290 -29.98 7.82 21.73
CA ALA A 290 -31.27 7.39 22.23
C ALA A 290 -32.13 8.62 22.54
N THR A 291 -33.15 8.79 21.70
CA THR A 291 -34.48 9.27 22.12
C THR A 291 -34.64 10.77 22.37
N VAL A 292 -34.96 11.51 21.30
CA VAL A 292 -36.27 12.20 21.25
C VAL A 292 -36.86 11.99 19.86
N LEU A 293 -37.91 11.18 19.87
CA LEU A 293 -38.87 10.94 18.81
C LEU A 293 -39.72 12.20 18.57
N GLU A 294 -40.15 12.33 17.31
CA GLU A 294 -41.33 13.05 16.80
C GLU A 294 -41.08 14.36 16.05
N CYS A 295 -40.94 14.23 14.72
CA CYS A 295 -41.95 14.77 13.81
C CYS A 295 -41.95 13.93 12.52
N LYS A 296 -43.11 13.33 12.23
CA LYS A 296 -43.43 12.65 10.97
C LYS A 296 -43.33 13.66 9.81
N GLU A 297 -42.77 13.26 8.67
CA GLU A 297 -43.54 13.00 7.44
C GLU A 297 -42.64 12.81 6.19
N THR A 298 -43.00 11.76 5.45
CA THR A 298 -43.01 11.66 3.97
C THR A 298 -41.70 11.40 3.21
N ILE A 299 -41.67 10.18 2.65
CA ILE A 299 -40.85 9.77 1.52
C ILE A 299 -41.14 10.70 0.32
N ILE A 300 -40.16 11.51 -0.08
CA ILE A 300 -40.10 12.08 -1.43
C ILE A 300 -38.70 11.83 -2.01
N SER A 301 -38.68 10.95 -3.01
CA SER A 301 -37.66 10.90 -4.05
C SER A 301 -37.36 12.32 -4.59
N SER A 302 -36.15 12.84 -4.37
CA SER A 302 -35.58 13.84 -5.28
C SER A 302 -34.06 13.96 -5.11
N LYS A 303 -33.35 13.77 -6.23
CA LYS A 303 -32.02 14.33 -6.45
C LYS A 303 -32.15 15.86 -6.42
N VAL A 304 -31.57 16.52 -5.42
CA VAL A 304 -31.23 17.95 -5.51
C VAL A 304 -29.76 18.12 -5.15
N THR A 305 -28.95 18.46 -6.15
CA THR A 305 -27.60 18.96 -5.97
C THR A 305 -27.69 20.38 -5.41
N GLU A 306 -27.78 20.53 -4.10
CA GLU A 306 -27.76 21.85 -3.48
C GLU A 306 -26.38 22.47 -3.61
N ARG A 307 -26.34 23.70 -4.14
CA ARG A 307 -25.12 24.51 -4.19
C ARG A 307 -24.70 24.85 -2.76
N ARG A 308 -23.43 24.63 -2.44
CA ARG A 308 -22.88 24.93 -1.11
C ARG A 308 -22.94 26.43 -0.85
N GLN A 309 -23.24 26.81 0.38
CA GLN A 309 -23.32 28.21 0.82
C GLN A 309 -22.36 28.43 1.98
N CYS A 310 -21.70 29.59 2.03
CA CYS A 310 -20.85 29.96 3.17
C CYS A 310 -21.70 29.95 4.45
N PRO A 311 -21.31 29.22 5.50
CA PRO A 311 -22.11 29.13 6.72
C PRO A 311 -22.10 30.43 7.53
N GLU A 312 -21.18 31.36 7.25
CA GLU A 312 -21.15 32.65 7.94
C GLU A 312 -22.15 33.65 7.41
N CYS A 313 -22.16 33.83 6.09
CA CYS A 313 -22.86 34.94 5.44
C CYS A 313 -23.90 34.47 4.41
N GLY A 314 -24.02 33.16 4.18
CA GLY A 314 -24.95 32.59 3.19
C GLY A 314 -24.52 32.75 1.73
N HIS A 315 -23.29 33.20 1.44
CA HIS A 315 -22.81 33.35 0.06
C HIS A 315 -22.85 32.02 -0.71
N ARG A 316 -23.53 32.00 -1.86
CA ARG A 316 -23.75 30.79 -2.66
C ARG A 316 -22.64 30.59 -3.69
N PHE A 317 -21.95 29.45 -3.63
CA PHE A 317 -20.95 29.11 -4.62
C PHE A 317 -21.60 28.58 -5.91
N SER A 318 -21.02 28.91 -7.07
CA SER A 318 -21.56 28.56 -8.39
C SER A 318 -21.46 27.06 -8.72
N GLY A 319 -20.54 26.33 -8.07
CA GLY A 319 -20.32 24.90 -8.26
C GLY A 319 -21.07 23.97 -7.30
N LYS A 320 -21.04 22.66 -7.56
CA LYS A 320 -21.64 21.61 -6.69
C LYS A 320 -20.86 21.35 -5.39
N GLY A 321 -19.80 22.11 -5.12
CA GLY A 321 -18.91 21.93 -3.97
C GLY A 321 -18.33 23.27 -3.51
N TRP A 322 -17.35 23.22 -2.60
CA TRP A 322 -16.73 24.40 -2.01
C TRP A 322 -15.67 25.08 -2.90
N GLY A 323 -15.77 24.94 -4.22
CA GLY A 323 -14.85 25.61 -5.14
C GLY A 323 -14.90 27.12 -4.95
N GLY A 324 -13.76 27.74 -4.63
CA GLY A 324 -13.65 29.17 -4.34
C GLY A 324 -13.80 29.57 -2.87
N ILE A 325 -14.09 28.62 -1.95
CA ILE A 325 -14.23 28.94 -0.51
C ILE A 325 -12.95 29.52 0.10
N ASP A 326 -11.77 29.06 -0.31
CA ASP A 326 -10.48 29.53 0.22
C ASP A 326 -10.28 31.03 -0.06
N ALA A 327 -10.32 31.40 -1.35
CA ALA A 327 -10.21 32.78 -1.78
C ALA A 327 -11.31 33.66 -1.19
N TYR A 328 -12.56 33.17 -1.16
CA TYR A 328 -13.69 33.89 -0.60
C TYR A 328 -13.54 34.12 0.91
N TRP A 329 -13.16 33.08 1.67
CA TRP A 329 -13.00 33.17 3.11
C TRP A 329 -11.87 34.12 3.50
N ARG A 330 -10.73 34.05 2.80
CA ARG A 330 -9.61 34.97 3.04
C ARG A 330 -9.98 36.43 2.77
N ALA A 331 -10.82 36.68 1.78
CA ALA A 331 -11.26 38.03 1.42
C ALA A 331 -12.31 38.61 2.40
N HIS A 332 -13.16 37.76 2.99
CA HIS A 332 -14.37 38.24 3.70
C HIS A 332 -14.48 37.84 5.18
N HIS A 333 -13.72 36.85 5.65
CA HIS A 333 -13.89 36.26 6.98
C HIS A 333 -12.57 35.92 7.70
N GLN A 334 -11.43 36.41 7.18
CA GLN A 334 -10.11 36.12 7.76
C GLN A 334 -9.91 36.74 9.15
N ASP A 335 -10.70 37.77 9.47
CA ASP A 335 -10.82 38.41 10.77
C ASP A 335 -11.63 37.59 11.79
N ILE A 336 -12.51 36.69 11.31
CA ILE A 336 -13.24 35.75 12.17
C ILE A 336 -12.28 34.64 12.61
N LEU A 337 -11.75 33.91 11.64
CA LEU A 337 -10.82 32.80 11.85
C LEU A 337 -10.00 32.62 10.56
N ARG A 338 -8.70 32.31 10.68
CA ARG A 338 -7.88 32.02 9.49
C ARG A 338 -8.46 30.84 8.72
N TYR A 339 -8.33 30.84 7.39
CA TYR A 339 -8.96 29.81 6.55
C TYR A 339 -8.55 28.39 6.94
N GLU A 340 -7.28 28.20 7.31
CA GLU A 340 -6.72 26.91 7.74
C GLU A 340 -7.46 26.34 8.96
N ASP A 341 -7.90 27.23 9.86
CA ASP A 341 -8.59 26.92 11.10
C ASP A 341 -10.12 26.86 10.87
N ALA A 342 -10.66 27.62 9.91
CA ALA A 342 -12.09 27.65 9.57
C ALA A 342 -12.54 26.50 8.66
N TRP A 343 -11.70 26.08 7.72
CA TRP A 343 -12.06 25.05 6.74
C TRP A 343 -12.50 23.71 7.35
N PRO A 344 -11.86 23.20 8.42
CA PRO A 344 -12.32 21.98 9.10
C PRO A 344 -13.73 22.10 9.68
N LEU A 345 -14.14 23.31 10.10
CA LEU A 345 -15.46 23.60 10.67
C LEU A 345 -16.52 23.71 9.57
N ILE A 346 -16.22 24.47 8.51
CA ILE A 346 -17.12 24.67 7.36
C ILE A 346 -17.44 23.33 6.68
N ARG A 347 -16.45 22.43 6.55
CA ARG A 347 -16.65 21.11 5.94
C ARG A 347 -17.54 20.18 6.79
N LYS A 348 -17.64 20.43 8.09
CA LYS A 348 -18.56 19.76 9.02
C LYS A 348 -19.94 20.40 9.06
N GLY A 349 -20.18 21.47 8.28
CA GLY A 349 -21.43 22.22 8.29
C GLY A 349 -21.58 23.18 9.47
N LEU A 350 -20.49 23.45 10.20
CA LEU A 350 -20.48 24.35 11.35
C LEU A 350 -20.18 25.79 10.90
N LYS A 351 -20.70 26.76 11.66
CA LYS A 351 -20.45 28.19 11.48
C LYS A 351 -19.26 28.62 12.36
N PRO A 352 -18.10 29.00 11.79
CA PRO A 352 -16.88 29.27 12.56
C PRO A 352 -16.97 30.34 13.65
N SER A 353 -17.86 31.33 13.52
CA SER A 353 -18.08 32.39 14.50
C SER A 353 -18.74 31.88 15.79
N ASP A 354 -19.53 30.81 15.73
CA ASP A 354 -20.17 30.20 16.90
C ASP A 354 -19.12 29.60 17.87
N LEU A 355 -17.91 29.33 17.39
CA LEU A 355 -16.81 28.76 18.17
C LEU A 355 -15.74 29.78 18.57
N LYS A 356 -15.84 31.03 18.11
CA LYS A 356 -14.91 32.12 18.46
C LYS A 356 -15.08 32.59 19.91
N HIS A 357 -16.21 32.30 20.55
CA HIS A 357 -16.56 32.76 21.91
C HIS A 357 -16.24 31.74 23.02
N GLN A 358 -15.53 30.65 22.74
CA GLN A 358 -15.10 29.67 23.76
C GLN A 358 -13.61 29.77 24.13
N LYS A 359 -12.98 30.93 23.93
CA LYS A 359 -11.61 31.21 24.38
C LYS A 359 -11.57 32.36 25.36
#